data_AF-A0A5F9D4W7-F1
#
_entry.id   AF-A0A5F9D4W7-F1
#
_cell.length_a   1.000
_cell.length_b   1.000
_cell.length_c   1.000
_cell.angle_alpha   90.00
_cell.angle_beta   90.00
_cell.angle_gamma   90.00
#
_symmetry.space_group_name_H-M   'P 1'
#
loop_
_entity.id
_entity.type
_entity.pdbx_description
1 polymer ?
#
loop_
_entity_poly.entity_id
_entity_poly.type
_entity_poly.pdbx_seq_one_letter_code
_entity_poly.pdbx_strand_id
1 'polypeptide(L)'
;SEQPPREPLKMLDEDSLTKQPEEVSDVLEKLGERSYGSVYKAIHKETGQIVAIKQVPVESDLQEIIKEISIMQQCDMYLLR
;
A
#
# COMPACT_ATOMS: atom_id res chain seq x y z
N SER A 1 -12.96 -21.24 -13.17
CA SER A 1 -12.52 -20.96 -11.79
C SER A 1 -12.86 -19.53 -11.48
N GLU A 2 -13.99 -19.30 -10.82
CA GLU A 2 -14.42 -17.96 -10.42
C GLU A 2 -13.47 -17.44 -9.33
N GLN A 3 -12.81 -16.32 -9.58
CA GLN A 3 -12.12 -15.59 -8.52
C GLN A 3 -13.19 -15.11 -7.53
N PRO A 4 -13.00 -15.29 -6.21
CA PRO A 4 -13.96 -14.79 -5.23
C PRO A 4 -14.16 -13.27 -5.39
N PRO A 5 -15.32 -12.73 -5.01
CA PRO A 5 -15.57 -11.29 -5.05
C PRO A 5 -14.43 -10.57 -4.32
N ARG A 6 -13.77 -9.62 -5.00
CA ARG A 6 -12.72 -8.82 -4.35
C ARG A 6 -13.40 -7.95 -3.31
N GLU A 7 -13.17 -8.24 -2.03
CA GLU A 7 -13.61 -7.34 -0.97
C GLU A 7 -13.05 -5.93 -1.22
N PRO A 8 -13.82 -4.88 -0.90
CA PRO A 8 -13.32 -3.51 -0.97
C PRO A 8 -12.03 -3.40 -0.14
N LEU A 9 -10.99 -2.83 -0.73
CA LEU A 9 -9.77 -2.51 -0.01
C LEU A 9 -10.13 -1.53 1.12
N LYS A 10 -9.79 -1.90 2.36
CA LYS A 10 -9.95 -1.03 3.52
C LYS A 10 -8.62 -0.36 3.84
N MET A 11 -8.68 0.87 4.33
CA MET A 11 -7.51 1.50 4.94
C MET A 11 -7.06 0.68 6.14
N LEU A 12 -5.75 0.64 6.38
CA LEU A 12 -5.18 -0.02 7.55
C LEU A 12 -5.68 0.69 8.82
N ASP A 13 -6.07 -0.11 9.81
CA ASP A 13 -6.45 0.40 11.12
C ASP A 13 -5.24 0.93 11.90
N GLU A 14 -5.50 1.77 12.91
CA GLU A 14 -4.46 2.44 13.69
C GLU A 14 -3.48 1.46 14.36
N ASP A 15 -3.97 0.33 14.86
CA ASP A 15 -3.13 -0.72 15.47
C ASP A 15 -2.09 -1.26 14.47
N SER A 16 -2.51 -1.54 13.23
CA SER A 16 -1.64 -2.05 12.17
C SER A 16 -0.62 -1.02 11.71
N LEU A 17 -0.93 0.29 11.80
CA LEU A 17 0.02 1.37 11.47
C LEU A 17 1.14 1.54 12.50
N THR A 18 1.00 1.01 13.70
CA THR A 18 2.04 1.08 14.75
C THR A 18 3.04 -0.07 14.74
N LYS A 19 2.78 -1.12 13.96
CA LYS A 19 3.63 -2.32 13.84
C LYS A 19 4.69 -2.16 12.76
N GLN A 20 5.73 -2.99 12.79
CA GLN A 20 6.67 -3.05 11.67
C GLN A 20 5.97 -3.60 10.41
N PRO A 21 6.33 -3.12 9.20
CA PRO A 21 5.69 -3.57 7.96
C PRO A 21 5.73 -5.09 7.75
N GLU A 22 6.81 -5.73 8.19
CA GLU A 22 7.03 -7.18 8.10
C GLU A 22 6.11 -7.97 9.05
N GLU A 23 5.58 -7.34 10.10
CA GLU A 23 4.59 -7.94 11.00
C GLU A 23 3.19 -7.92 10.41
N VAL A 24 2.92 -7.00 9.48
CA VAL A 24 1.59 -6.74 8.90
C VAL A 24 1.44 -7.39 7.53
N SER A 25 2.52 -7.47 6.75
CA SER A 25 2.50 -7.99 5.38
C SER A 25 3.69 -8.89 5.07
N ASP A 26 3.46 -9.93 4.27
CA ASP A 26 4.52 -10.74 3.68
C ASP A 26 4.85 -10.21 2.28
N VAL A 27 6.07 -9.68 2.11
CA VAL A 27 6.57 -9.22 0.81
C VAL A 27 6.90 -10.43 -0.06
N LEU A 28 6.37 -10.45 -1.29
CA LEU A 28 6.53 -11.54 -2.24
C LEU A 28 7.62 -11.23 -3.27
N GLU A 29 7.23 -10.56 -4.36
CA GLU A 29 8.09 -10.32 -5.53
C GLU A 29 8.12 -8.83 -5.88
N LYS A 30 9.24 -8.39 -6.46
CA LYS A 30 9.38 -7.03 -6.98
C LYS A 30 8.58 -6.89 -8.27
N LEU A 31 7.65 -5.95 -8.30
CA LEU A 31 6.83 -5.64 -9.47
C LEU A 31 7.51 -4.63 -10.41
N GLY A 32 8.33 -3.74 -9.85
CA GLY A 32 9.06 -2.76 -10.64
C GLY A 32 9.86 -1.77 -9.81
N GLU A 33 10.62 -0.94 -10.50
CA GLU A 33 11.43 0.12 -9.91
C GLU A 33 11.36 1.36 -10.80
N ARG A 34 11.24 2.52 -10.16
CA ARG A 34 11.39 3.82 -10.80
C ARG A 34 12.26 4.71 -9.92
N SER A 35 12.59 5.89 -10.41
CA SER A 35 13.37 6.91 -9.69
C SER A 35 12.84 7.21 -8.28
N TYR A 36 11.55 7.05 -8.03
CA TYR A 36 10.89 7.35 -6.76
C TYR A 36 10.71 6.13 -5.85
N GLY A 37 11.35 5.00 -6.17
CA GLY A 37 11.34 3.80 -5.34
C GLY A 37 10.97 2.52 -6.06
N SER A 38 10.91 1.45 -5.27
CA SER A 38 10.59 0.09 -5.72
C SER A 38 9.18 -0.29 -5.32
N VAL A 39 8.46 -0.99 -6.20
CA VAL A 39 7.13 -1.51 -5.91
C VAL A 39 7.21 -3.03 -5.79
N TYR A 40 6.63 -3.56 -4.72
CA TYR A 40 6.58 -4.98 -4.42
C TYR A 40 5.13 -5.44 -4.30
N LYS A 41 4.89 -6.69 -4.67
CA LYS A 41 3.67 -7.41 -4.36
C LYS A 41 3.79 -7.97 -2.95
N ALA A 42 2.73 -7.88 -2.16
CA ALA A 42 2.70 -8.43 -0.82
C ALA A 42 1.32 -9.02 -0.50
N ILE A 43 1.26 -9.85 0.54
CA ILE A 43 0.02 -10.35 1.13
C ILE A 43 -0.16 -9.70 2.49
N HIS A 44 -1.29 -9.03 2.71
CA HIS A 44 -1.67 -8.57 4.04
C HIS A 44 -2.03 -9.78 4.91
N LYS A 45 -1.34 -9.96 6.04
CA LYS A 45 -1.39 -11.20 6.84
C LYS A 45 -2.77 -11.49 7.41
N GLU A 46 -3.46 -10.46 7.88
CA GLU A 46 -4.76 -10.60 8.53
C GLU A 46 -5.87 -10.95 7.53
N THR A 47 -5.91 -10.24 6.40
CA THR A 47 -7.01 -10.38 5.43
C THR A 47 -6.69 -11.33 4.28
N GLY A 48 -5.42 -11.73 4.11
CA GLY A 48 -4.95 -12.50 2.96
C GLY A 48 -4.99 -11.72 1.64
N GLN A 49 -5.27 -10.41 1.67
CA GLN A 49 -5.42 -9.59 0.46
C GLN A 49 -4.07 -9.32 -0.19
N ILE A 50 -4.04 -9.38 -1.52
CA ILE A 50 -2.86 -8.99 -2.31
C ILE A 50 -2.81 -7.47 -2.40
N VAL A 51 -1.69 -6.89 -1.97
CA VAL A 51 -1.44 -5.45 -1.95
C VAL A 51 -0.14 -5.12 -2.67
N ALA A 52 0.04 -3.84 -3.01
CA ALA A 52 1.30 -3.30 -3.52
C ALA A 52 1.96 -2.42 -2.46
N ILE A 53 3.24 -2.66 -2.18
CA ILE A 53 4.05 -1.87 -1.26
C ILE A 53 5.06 -1.05 -2.08
N LYS A 54 4.97 0.28 -2.00
CA LYS A 54 5.94 1.20 -2.61
C LYS A 54 6.98 1.58 -1.55
N GLN A 55 8.19 1.04 -1.68
CA GLN A 55 9.33 1.37 -0.84
C GLN A 55 10.06 2.59 -1.41
N VAL A 56 10.16 3.67 -0.63
CA VAL A 56 10.76 4.94 -1.05
C VAL A 56 12.01 5.22 -0.22
N PRO A 57 13.16 5.58 -0.83
CA PRO A 57 14.36 5.96 -0.10
C PRO A 57 14.12 7.20 0.77
N VAL A 58 14.65 7.21 1.99
CA VAL A 58 14.49 8.33 2.95
C VAL A 58 15.11 9.64 2.43
N GLU A 59 16.11 9.56 1.57
CA GLU A 59 16.76 10.71 0.92
C GLU A 59 15.93 11.37 -0.19
N SER A 60 14.76 10.82 -0.51
CA SER A 60 13.86 11.39 -1.52
C SER A 60 13.18 12.66 -1.01
N ASP A 61 12.63 13.47 -1.92
CA ASP A 61 11.92 14.71 -1.56
C ASP A 61 10.59 14.38 -0.83
N LEU A 62 10.66 14.31 0.50
CA LEU A 62 9.54 13.94 1.37
C LEU A 62 8.30 14.82 1.15
N GLN A 63 8.47 16.10 0.80
CA GLN A 63 7.33 17.01 0.61
C GLN A 63 6.48 16.61 -0.61
N GLU A 64 7.13 16.22 -1.71
CA GLU A 64 6.44 15.73 -2.90
C GLU A 64 5.71 14.40 -2.62
N ILE A 65 6.35 13.50 -1.88
CA ILE A 65 5.77 12.19 -1.49
C ILE A 65 4.54 12.38 -0.60
N ILE A 66 4.63 13.23 0.44
CA ILE A 66 3.51 13.51 1.34
C ILE A 66 2.35 14.15 0.57
N LYS A 67 2.65 15.05 -0.36
CA LYS A 67 1.64 15.67 -1.23
C LYS A 67 0.95 14.63 -2.12
N GLU A 68 1.71 13.73 -2.75
CA GLU A 68 1.17 12.65 -3.57
C GLU A 68 0.24 11.74 -2.74
N ILE A 69 0.69 11.30 -1.57
CA ILE A 69 -0.10 10.49 -0.63
C ILE A 69 -1.39 11.20 -0.22
N SER A 70 -1.30 12.49 0.13
CA SER A 70 -2.46 13.28 0.54
C SER A 70 -3.51 13.38 -0.57
N ILE A 71 -3.08 13.54 -1.83
CA ILE A 71 -3.96 13.57 -3.00
C ILE A 71 -4.59 12.18 -3.21
N MET A 72 -3.80 11.10 -3.15
CA MET A 72 -4.30 9.73 -3.32
C MET A 72 -5.36 9.36 -2.26
N GLN A 73 -5.10 9.68 -0.99
CA GLN A 73 -6.06 9.42 0.11
C GLN A 73 -7.36 10.22 -0.06
N GLN A 74 -7.29 11.43 -0.62
CA GLN A 74 -8.47 12.23 -0.90
C GLN A 74 -9.28 11.68 -2.08
N CYS A 75 -8.64 11.03 -3.07
CA CYS A 75 -9.32 10.44 -4.22
C CYS A 75 -10.28 9.31 -3.83
N ASP A 76 -9.98 8.51 -2.80
CA ASP A 76 -10.90 7.48 -2.31
C ASP A 76 -12.21 8.06 -1.74
N MET A 77 -12.17 9.29 -1.21
CA MET A 77 -13.37 9.97 -0.72
C MET A 77 -14.31 10.44 -1.86
N TYR A 78 -13.80 10.60 -3.09
CA TYR A 78 -14.60 11.04 -4.24
C TYR A 78 -15.12 9.91 -5.13
N LEU A 79 -14.62 8.68 -5.00
CA LEU A 79 -15.04 7.51 -5.80
C LEU A 79 -16.03 6.57 -5.08
N LEU A 80 -16.35 6.83 -3.81
CA LEU A 80 -17.26 6.04 -2.98
C LEU A 80 -18.58 6.77 -2.63
N ARG A 81 -18.98 7.77 -3.43
CA ARG A 81 -20.32 8.38 -3.32
C ARG A 81 -21.27 7.84 -4.38
#